data_AF-A0A0N4XQ46-F1
#
_entry.id   AF-A0A0N4XQ46-F1
#
_cell.length_a   1.000
_cell.length_b   1.000
_cell.length_c   1.000
_cell.angle_alpha   90.00
_cell.angle_beta   90.00
_cell.angle_gamma   90.00
#
_symmetry.space_group_name_H-M   'P 1'
#
loop_
_entity.id
_entity.type
_entity.pdbx_description
1 polymer ?
#
loop_
_entity_poly.entity_id
_entity_poly.type
_entity_poly.pdbx_seq_one_letter_code
_entity_poly.pdbx_strand_id
1 'polypeptide(L)'
;VGARVDVDCSLEEFGRVKRESNSFNVRIEIPVKRDPVTNSVSGQKSKVVDALQSEIINQGAFNLEKVLPNGRPDLSSFQLSDEFHCQVGQVNVGDLCVPCAPGSFHSAQTARCELCPEGEYQPLSGRTECFKCQEGRITAGQGAINENECKDNCEPGSFFDMATSQCEPCGFGFFQP
;
A
#
# COMPACT_ATOMS: atom_id res chain seq x y z
N VAL A 1 5.86 20.37 -10.69
CA VAL A 1 5.39 20.11 -9.32
C VAL A 1 4.08 20.84 -9.20
N GLY A 2 2.97 20.13 -9.08
CA GLY A 2 1.65 20.74 -8.91
C GLY A 2 1.05 20.19 -7.64
N ALA A 3 0.36 21.04 -6.88
CA ALA A 3 -0.51 20.60 -5.80
C ALA A 3 -1.93 20.54 -6.33
N ARG A 4 -2.70 19.53 -5.94
CA ARG A 4 -4.14 19.50 -6.18
C ARG A 4 -4.81 20.20 -5.01
N VAL A 5 -5.70 21.14 -5.32
CA VAL A 5 -6.48 21.87 -4.31
C VAL A 5 -7.95 21.64 -4.64
N ASP A 6 -8.68 21.09 -3.68
CA ASP A 6 -10.12 20.90 -3.73
C ASP A 6 -10.78 21.77 -2.66
N VAL A 7 -11.89 22.43 -3.02
CA VAL A 7 -12.59 23.39 -2.15
C VAL A 7 -14.05 23.03 -2.13
N ASP A 8 -14.48 22.45 -1.02
CA ASP A 8 -15.85 22.06 -0.76
C ASP A 8 -16.55 23.10 0.13
N CYS A 9 -17.75 23.52 -0.27
CA CYS A 9 -18.62 24.37 0.55
C CYS A 9 -19.58 23.49 1.34
N SER A 10 -19.42 23.41 2.66
CA SER A 10 -20.40 22.74 3.52
C SER A 10 -21.49 23.72 3.94
N LEU A 11 -22.71 23.49 3.47
CA LEU A 11 -23.93 23.99 4.10
C LEU A 11 -24.31 22.96 5.16
N GLU A 12 -24.00 23.21 6.44
CA GLU A 12 -24.45 22.30 7.50
C GLU A 12 -25.99 22.38 7.64
N GLU A 13 -26.71 21.44 7.03
CA GLU A 13 -28.12 21.18 7.34
C GLU A 13 -28.22 20.33 8.61
N PHE A 14 -28.11 20.96 9.79
CA PHE A 14 -28.62 20.36 11.02
C PHE A 14 -29.44 21.38 11.83
N GLY A 15 -30.75 21.07 11.93
CA GLY A 15 -31.72 21.51 12.93
C GLY A 15 -31.48 22.81 13.69
N ARG A 16 -32.34 23.81 13.41
CA ARG A 16 -32.62 25.01 14.23
C ARG A 16 -31.46 26.02 14.38
N VAL A 17 -31.26 26.80 13.32
CA VAL A 17 -30.81 28.20 13.23
C VAL A 17 -29.87 28.72 14.33
N LYS A 18 -28.58 28.88 13.99
CA LYS A 18 -27.72 29.93 14.54
C LYS A 18 -26.66 30.39 13.52
N ARG A 19 -26.99 31.45 12.76
CA ARG A 19 -26.16 32.15 11.74
C ARG A 19 -25.57 31.25 10.65
N GLU A 20 -25.99 31.47 9.41
CA GLU A 20 -25.32 30.97 8.20
C GLU A 20 -23.81 31.25 8.30
N SER A 21 -23.03 30.25 8.68
CA SER A 21 -21.58 30.28 8.59
C SER A 21 -21.22 29.28 7.51
N ASN A 22 -21.13 29.76 6.28
CA ASN A 22 -20.64 28.97 5.17
C ASN A 22 -19.17 28.65 5.47
N SER A 23 -18.91 27.43 5.94
CA SER A 23 -17.56 26.92 6.13
C SER A 23 -17.07 26.34 4.80
N PHE A 24 -15.80 26.61 4.48
CA PHE A 24 -15.13 26.07 3.31
C PHE A 24 -14.11 25.07 3.79
N ASN A 25 -14.22 23.82 3.33
CA ASN A 25 -13.22 22.80 3.57
C ASN A 25 -12.24 22.81 2.41
N VAL A 26 -10.95 22.96 2.71
CA VAL A 26 -9.89 22.96 1.70
C VAL A 26 -9.05 21.70 1.87
N ARG A 27 -9.04 20.85 0.85
CA ARG A 27 -8.18 19.66 0.79
C ARG A 27 -7.00 19.93 -0.15
N ILE A 28 -5.78 19.78 0.36
CA ILE A 28 -4.55 20.03 -0.41
C ILE A 28 -3.75 18.73 -0.48
N GLU A 29 -3.47 18.26 -1.69
CA GLU A 29 -2.61 17.10 -1.93
C GLU A 29 -1.31 17.57 -2.57
N ILE A 30 -0.20 17.35 -1.86
CA ILE A 30 1.14 17.76 -2.30
C ILE A 30 1.99 16.51 -2.56
N PRO A 31 2.32 16.19 -3.82
CA PRO A 31 3.18 15.06 -4.11
C PRO A 31 4.63 15.37 -3.71
N VAL A 32 5.17 14.62 -2.74
CA VAL A 32 6.56 14.76 -2.28
C VAL A 32 7.37 13.54 -2.69
N LYS A 33 8.54 13.77 -3.32
CA LYS A 33 9.38 12.69 -3.88
C LYS A 33 10.36 12.06 -2.87
N ARG A 34 10.62 12.71 -1.74
CA ARG A 34 11.57 12.25 -0.71
C ARG A 34 11.09 12.68 0.66
N ASP A 35 11.00 11.70 1.55
CA ASP A 35 10.80 11.86 2.99
C ASP A 35 11.92 11.05 3.66
N PRO A 36 12.68 11.58 4.65
CA PRO A 36 12.59 12.90 5.28
C PRO A 36 13.05 14.07 4.40
N VAL A 37 12.42 15.23 4.60
CA VAL A 37 12.86 16.50 4.01
C VAL A 37 13.99 17.12 4.83
N THR A 38 14.92 17.80 4.17
CA THR A 38 15.99 18.54 4.82
C THR A 38 15.65 20.02 4.81
N ASN A 39 15.60 20.64 5.97
CA ASN A 39 15.42 22.08 6.09
C ASN A 39 16.62 22.79 5.45
N SER A 40 16.36 23.71 4.52
CA SER A 40 17.40 24.43 3.77
C SER A 40 18.22 25.39 4.62
N VAL A 41 17.70 25.83 5.77
CA VAL A 41 18.32 26.81 6.68
C VAL A 41 19.08 26.12 7.81
N SER A 42 18.48 25.09 8.44
CA SER A 42 19.10 24.40 9.58
C SER A 42 19.86 23.13 9.21
N GLY A 43 19.70 22.62 7.98
CA GLY A 43 20.24 21.32 7.56
C GLY A 43 19.62 20.13 8.30
N GLN A 44 18.62 20.36 9.15
CA GLN A 44 17.96 19.33 9.95
C GLN A 44 17.02 18.49 9.08
N LYS A 45 17.07 17.17 9.24
CA LYS A 45 16.14 16.24 8.61
C LYS A 45 14.91 16.08 9.50
N SER A 46 13.73 16.26 8.92
CA SER A 46 12.43 16.06 9.58
C SER A 46 11.47 15.37 8.62
N LYS A 47 10.45 14.67 9.15
CA LYS A 47 9.38 14.16 8.28
C LYS A 47 8.65 15.33 7.62
N VAL A 48 8.10 15.08 6.43
CA VAL A 48 7.28 16.08 5.71
C VAL A 48 6.15 16.59 6.59
N VAL A 49 5.48 15.70 7.32
CA VAL A 49 4.36 16.03 8.22
C VAL A 49 4.81 17.01 9.30
N ASP A 50 5.90 16.71 10.01
CA ASP A 50 6.41 17.56 11.09
C ASP A 50 6.84 18.94 10.59
N ALA A 51 7.51 18.98 9.42
CA ALA A 51 7.96 20.21 8.81
C ALA A 51 6.76 21.09 8.40
N LEU A 52 5.78 20.52 7.70
CA LEU A 52 4.58 21.25 7.29
C LEU A 52 3.73 21.69 8.49
N GLN A 53 3.57 20.84 9.50
CA GLN A 53 2.83 21.17 10.71
C GLN A 53 3.47 22.37 11.45
N SER A 54 4.80 22.40 11.56
CA SER A 54 5.49 23.54 12.19
C SER A 54 5.34 24.84 11.40
N GLU A 55 5.42 24.78 10.07
CA GLU A 55 5.20 25.97 9.22
C GLU A 55 3.76 26.47 9.30
N ILE A 56 2.79 25.55 9.27
CA ILE A 56 1.36 25.88 9.26
C ILE A 56 0.90 26.45 10.61
N ILE A 57 1.21 25.76 11.71
CA ILE A 57 0.68 26.10 13.04
C ILE A 57 1.53 27.17 13.72
N ASN A 58 2.86 27.02 13.73
CA ASN A 58 3.72 27.89 14.54
C ASN A 58 4.13 29.16 13.79
N GLN A 59 4.38 29.08 12.48
CA GLN A 59 4.77 30.24 11.67
C GLN A 59 3.57 30.98 11.07
N GLY A 60 2.36 30.44 11.23
CA GLY A 60 1.12 31.11 10.81
C GLY A 60 0.99 31.24 9.30
N ALA A 61 1.49 30.27 8.53
CA ALA A 61 1.46 30.30 7.07
C ALA A 61 0.05 30.45 6.48
N PHE A 62 -1.00 29.99 7.19
CA PHE A 62 -2.40 30.18 6.82
C PHE A 62 -3.09 31.36 7.51
N ASN A 63 -2.37 32.46 7.81
CA ASN A 63 -3.03 33.68 8.25
C ASN A 63 -3.68 34.41 7.06
N LEU A 64 -4.99 34.24 6.92
CA LEU A 64 -5.80 34.86 5.86
C LEU A 64 -6.47 36.17 6.28
N GLU A 65 -6.19 36.75 7.46
CA GLU A 65 -6.89 37.96 7.95
C GLU A 65 -6.83 39.15 6.98
N LYS A 66 -5.76 39.24 6.17
CA LYS A 66 -5.59 40.29 5.16
C LYS A 66 -6.46 40.10 3.91
N VAL A 67 -6.91 38.88 3.64
CA VAL A 67 -7.68 38.51 2.43
C VAL A 67 -9.14 38.21 2.80
N LEU A 68 -9.35 37.61 3.97
CA LEU A 68 -10.62 37.27 4.56
C LEU A 68 -10.73 37.96 5.91
N PRO A 69 -11.24 39.21 5.96
CA PRO A 69 -11.30 40.01 7.19
C PRO A 69 -12.12 39.35 8.32
N ASN A 70 -12.98 38.37 7.99
CA ASN A 70 -13.78 37.59 8.94
C ASN A 70 -13.56 36.07 8.82
N GLY A 71 -12.58 35.62 8.02
CA GLY A 71 -12.33 34.20 7.78
C GLY A 71 -11.07 33.75 8.49
N ARG A 72 -11.21 33.24 9.72
CA ARG A 72 -10.12 32.58 10.43
C ARG A 72 -10.22 31.07 10.21
N PRO A 73 -9.16 30.40 9.73
CA PRO A 73 -9.13 28.95 9.67
C PRO A 73 -9.26 28.35 11.07
N ASP A 74 -10.09 27.33 11.21
CA ASP A 74 -10.16 26.56 12.44
C ASP A 74 -9.00 25.55 12.48
N LEU A 75 -8.00 25.85 13.29
CA LEU A 75 -6.84 24.97 13.47
C LEU A 75 -7.14 23.75 14.34
N SER A 76 -8.30 23.71 15.02
CA SER A 76 -8.68 22.54 15.84
C SER A 76 -9.13 21.34 14.99
N SER A 77 -9.63 21.60 13.78
CA SER A 77 -9.99 20.60 12.77
C SER A 77 -8.90 20.36 11.72
N PHE A 78 -7.72 20.99 11.87
CA PHE A 78 -6.62 20.79 10.94
C PHE A 78 -6.09 19.36 11.01
N GLN A 79 -6.10 18.66 9.87
CA GLN A 79 -5.56 17.31 9.74
C GLN A 79 -4.51 17.26 8.64
N LEU A 80 -3.34 16.74 8.98
CA LEU A 80 -2.26 16.48 8.04
C LEU A 80 -2.00 14.96 8.03
N SER A 81 -2.08 14.35 6.86
CA SER A 81 -1.84 12.93 6.66
C SER A 81 -0.80 12.71 5.57
N ASP A 82 0.12 11.79 5.80
CA ASP A 82 1.05 11.28 4.81
C ASP A 82 0.56 9.94 4.24
N GLU A 83 0.67 9.79 2.93
CA GLU A 83 0.39 8.53 2.25
C GLU A 83 1.59 8.13 1.40
N PHE A 84 2.41 7.22 1.93
CA PHE A 84 3.60 6.74 1.25
C PHE A 84 3.25 5.64 0.25
N HIS A 85 3.21 6.01 -1.03
CA HIS A 85 2.94 5.09 -2.12
C HIS A 85 4.24 4.59 -2.75
N CYS A 86 4.42 3.27 -2.73
CA CYS A 86 5.45 2.62 -3.53
C CYS A 86 4.99 2.39 -4.96
N GLN A 87 5.94 2.18 -5.88
CA GLN A 87 5.60 1.82 -7.26
C GLN A 87 4.94 0.44 -7.27
N VAL A 88 4.14 0.19 -8.30
CA VAL A 88 3.51 -1.12 -8.52
C VAL A 88 4.59 -2.21 -8.55
N GLY A 89 4.38 -3.28 -7.80
CA GLY A 89 5.39 -4.33 -7.58
C GLY A 89 6.24 -4.15 -6.32
N GLN A 90 6.04 -3.08 -5.55
CA GLN A 90 6.79 -2.80 -4.33
C GLN A 90 5.87 -2.54 -3.13
N VAL A 91 6.38 -2.81 -1.93
CA VAL A 91 5.71 -2.51 -0.66
C VAL A 91 6.60 -1.67 0.24
N ASN A 92 5.99 -0.91 1.16
CA ASN A 92 6.72 -0.20 2.19
C ASN A 92 7.17 -1.16 3.29
N VAL A 93 8.47 -1.23 3.53
CA VAL A 93 9.09 -1.88 4.69
C VAL A 93 9.98 -0.86 5.37
N GLY A 94 9.51 -0.28 6.48
CA GLY A 94 10.28 0.67 7.28
C GLY A 94 10.71 1.92 6.52
N ASP A 95 9.77 2.55 5.81
CA ASP A 95 9.96 3.76 4.97
C ASP A 95 10.81 3.52 3.71
N LEU A 96 11.03 2.25 3.33
CA LEU A 96 11.70 1.88 2.10
C LEU A 96 10.76 1.10 1.17
N CYS A 97 10.74 1.44 -0.12
CA CYS A 97 10.07 0.64 -1.12
C CYS A 97 10.90 -0.58 -1.49
N VAL A 98 10.42 -1.76 -1.10
CA VAL A 98 11.06 -3.05 -1.37
C VAL A 98 10.22 -3.80 -2.40
N PRO A 99 10.81 -4.34 -3.49
CA PRO A 99 10.07 -5.15 -4.44
C PRO A 99 9.55 -6.43 -3.79
N CYS A 100 8.39 -6.91 -4.24
CA CYS A 100 7.88 -8.22 -3.82
C CYS A 100 8.91 -9.31 -4.12
N ALA A 101 9.13 -10.21 -3.17
CA ALA A 101 10.11 -11.29 -3.31
C ALA A 101 9.64 -12.31 -4.36
N PRO A 102 10.56 -13.11 -4.95
CA PRO A 102 10.17 -14.31 -5.68
C PRO A 102 9.22 -15.18 -4.84
N GLY A 103 8.28 -15.84 -5.52
CA GLY A 103 7.18 -16.57 -4.89
C GLY A 103 6.04 -15.69 -4.41
N SER A 104 6.10 -14.37 -4.63
CA SER A 104 5.04 -13.44 -4.31
C SER A 104 4.73 -12.48 -5.45
N PHE A 105 3.51 -11.94 -5.45
CA PHE A 105 3.06 -10.93 -6.38
C PHE A 105 2.43 -9.75 -5.64
N HIS A 106 2.52 -8.56 -6.22
CA HIS A 106 1.89 -7.36 -5.68
C HIS A 106 0.40 -7.33 -6.05
N SER A 107 -0.45 -7.55 -5.05
CA SER A 107 -1.90 -7.48 -5.20
C SER A 107 -2.37 -6.04 -5.28
N ALA A 108 -3.05 -5.67 -6.37
CA ALA A 108 -3.62 -4.34 -6.56
C ALA A 108 -4.78 -4.04 -5.59
N GLN A 109 -5.41 -5.07 -5.01
CA GLN A 109 -6.55 -4.92 -4.10
C GLN A 109 -6.11 -4.62 -2.67
N THR A 110 -5.03 -5.26 -2.22
CA THR A 110 -4.52 -5.10 -0.85
C THR A 110 -3.30 -4.18 -0.77
N ALA A 111 -2.73 -3.79 -1.91
CA ALA A 111 -1.47 -3.04 -2.02
C ALA A 111 -0.31 -3.69 -1.25
N ARG A 112 -0.31 -5.03 -1.21
CA ARG A 112 0.66 -5.85 -0.48
C ARG A 112 1.21 -6.96 -1.37
N CYS A 113 2.37 -7.48 -1.00
CA CYS A 113 2.91 -8.69 -1.59
C CYS A 113 2.20 -9.90 -0.99
N GLU A 114 1.52 -10.66 -1.83
CA GLU A 114 0.86 -11.91 -1.48
C GLU A 114 1.62 -13.08 -2.08
N LEU A 115 1.67 -14.20 -1.38
CA LEU A 115 2.30 -15.41 -1.92
C LEU A 115 1.51 -15.91 -3.12
N CYS A 116 2.22 -16.45 -4.11
CA CYS A 116 1.57 -17.13 -5.23
C CYS A 116 0.69 -18.27 -4.68
N PRO A 117 -0.57 -18.37 -5.12
CA PRO A 117 -1.44 -19.45 -4.70
C PRO A 117 -0.92 -20.82 -5.17
N GLU A 118 -1.49 -21.88 -4.63
CA GLU A 118 -1.14 -23.24 -5.05
C GLU A 118 -1.41 -23.43 -6.55
N GLY A 119 -0.46 -24.04 -7.25
CA GLY A 119 -0.49 -24.18 -8.71
C GLY A 119 0.02 -22.95 -9.47
N GLU A 120 0.57 -21.97 -8.76
CA GLU A 120 1.22 -20.81 -9.36
C GLU A 120 2.61 -20.54 -8.76
N TYR A 121 3.51 -19.98 -9.56
CA TYR A 121 4.89 -19.68 -9.17
C TYR A 121 5.36 -18.32 -9.69
N GLN A 122 6.37 -17.72 -9.05
CA GLN A 122 6.95 -16.46 -9.52
C GLN A 122 8.46 -16.39 -9.29
N PRO A 123 9.29 -16.53 -10.35
CA PRO A 123 10.75 -16.53 -10.19
C PRO A 123 11.36 -15.13 -10.03
N LEU A 124 10.63 -14.08 -10.40
CA LEU A 124 11.15 -12.72 -10.46
C LEU A 124 10.58 -11.85 -9.36
N SER A 125 11.41 -10.96 -8.84
CA SER A 125 10.98 -9.95 -7.87
C SER A 125 10.14 -8.84 -8.52
N GLY A 126 9.22 -8.26 -7.76
CA GLY A 126 8.46 -7.08 -8.13
C GLY A 126 7.39 -7.31 -9.21
N ARG A 127 6.89 -8.54 -9.30
CA ARG A 127 5.79 -8.88 -10.22
C ARG A 127 4.43 -8.62 -9.59
N THR A 128 3.43 -8.46 -10.45
CA THR A 128 2.02 -8.19 -10.08
C THR A 128 1.11 -9.38 -10.29
N GLU A 129 1.66 -10.48 -10.81
CA GLU A 129 0.95 -11.71 -11.13
C GLU A 129 1.92 -12.89 -10.99
N CYS A 130 1.38 -14.09 -10.77
CA CYS A 130 2.14 -15.33 -10.77
C CYS A 130 1.90 -16.10 -12.07
N PHE A 131 2.86 -16.95 -12.43
CA PHE A 131 2.76 -17.85 -13.55
C PHE A 131 2.02 -19.11 -13.13
N LYS A 132 1.09 -19.58 -13.96
CA LYS A 132 0.39 -20.85 -13.74
C LYS A 132 1.27 -22.04 -14.09
N CYS A 133 1.19 -23.09 -13.29
CA CYS A 133 1.76 -24.38 -13.62
C CYS A 133 1.12 -24.96 -14.89
N GLN A 134 1.91 -25.63 -15.72
CA GLN A 134 1.43 -26.28 -16.93
C GLN A 134 0.58 -27.53 -16.60
N GLU A 135 -0.35 -27.87 -17.48
CA GLU A 135 -1.08 -29.15 -17.46
C GLU A 135 -1.90 -29.44 -16.19
N GLY A 136 -2.29 -28.42 -15.42
CA GLY A 136 -3.05 -28.61 -14.18
C GLY A 136 -2.21 -29.16 -13.02
N ARG A 137 -0.88 -29.11 -13.14
CA ARG A 137 0.05 -29.36 -12.04
C ARG A 137 -0.17 -28.38 -10.90
N ILE A 138 0.14 -28.82 -9.70
CA ILE A 138 0.04 -28.04 -8.48
C ILE A 138 1.41 -27.88 -7.83
N THR A 139 1.58 -26.81 -7.07
CA THR A 139 2.77 -26.64 -6.23
C THR A 139 2.52 -27.33 -4.89
N ALA A 140 3.56 -27.64 -4.12
CA ALA A 140 3.39 -28.26 -2.80
C ALA A 140 2.63 -27.35 -1.79
N GLY A 141 2.51 -26.06 -2.12
CA GLY A 141 1.78 -25.06 -1.36
C GLY A 141 1.94 -23.69 -2.01
N GLN A 142 1.59 -22.66 -1.24
CA GLN A 142 1.76 -21.27 -1.69
C GLN A 142 3.24 -20.86 -1.71
N GLY A 143 3.57 -19.90 -2.56
CA GLY A 143 4.88 -19.25 -2.56
C GLY A 143 5.94 -19.92 -3.42
N ALA A 144 5.55 -20.74 -4.40
CA ALA A 144 6.51 -21.39 -5.28
C ALA A 144 7.33 -20.35 -6.08
N ILE A 145 8.64 -20.56 -6.14
CA ILE A 145 9.55 -19.64 -6.82
C ILE A 145 9.87 -20.11 -8.24
N ASN A 146 9.81 -21.41 -8.52
CA ASN A 146 10.21 -21.97 -9.80
C ASN A 146 9.18 -22.93 -10.40
N GLU A 147 9.20 -23.08 -11.71
CA GLU A 147 8.35 -24.05 -12.44
C GLU A 147 8.61 -25.51 -12.01
N ASN A 148 9.83 -25.82 -11.57
CA ASN A 148 10.17 -27.16 -11.07
C ASN A 148 9.43 -27.56 -9.79
N GLU A 149 8.76 -26.61 -9.13
CA GLU A 149 7.90 -26.87 -7.98
C GLU A 149 6.48 -27.26 -8.39
N CYS A 150 6.12 -27.11 -9.68
CA CYS A 150 4.90 -27.63 -10.27
C CYS A 150 5.01 -29.15 -10.44
N LYS A 151 4.24 -29.88 -9.64
CA LYS A 151 4.20 -31.34 -9.59
C LYS A 151 2.81 -31.84 -9.98
N ASP A 152 2.72 -33.09 -10.39
CA ASP A 152 1.43 -33.68 -10.72
C ASP A 152 0.55 -33.73 -9.46
N ASN A 153 -0.73 -33.38 -9.64
CA ASN A 153 -1.70 -33.46 -8.57
C ASN A 153 -2.06 -34.93 -8.34
N CYS A 154 -1.57 -35.50 -7.24
CA CYS A 154 -1.81 -36.88 -6.89
C CYS A 154 -3.18 -37.05 -6.24
N GLU A 155 -3.88 -38.13 -6.59
CA GLU A 155 -5.16 -38.46 -5.96
C GLU A 155 -4.99 -38.69 -4.45
N PRO A 156 -6.02 -38.42 -3.63
CA PRO A 156 -5.99 -38.65 -2.21
C PRO A 156 -5.49 -40.05 -1.86
N GLY A 157 -4.54 -40.14 -0.94
CA GLY A 157 -3.84 -41.38 -0.60
C GLY A 157 -2.59 -41.69 -1.43
N SER A 158 -2.24 -40.84 -2.40
CA SER A 158 -0.98 -40.90 -3.16
C SER A 158 -0.16 -39.62 -3.00
N PHE A 159 1.18 -39.75 -3.00
CA PHE A 159 2.12 -38.64 -2.93
C PHE A 159 2.99 -38.58 -4.18
N PHE A 160 3.49 -37.40 -4.52
CA PHE A 160 4.38 -37.23 -5.66
C PHE A 160 5.81 -37.61 -5.28
N ASP A 161 6.34 -38.68 -5.90
CA ASP A 161 7.74 -39.06 -5.74
C ASP A 161 8.62 -38.32 -6.76
N MET A 162 9.60 -37.57 -6.25
CA MET A 162 10.58 -36.82 -7.04
C MET A 162 11.56 -37.73 -7.80
N ALA A 163 11.76 -38.98 -7.37
CA ALA A 163 12.68 -39.92 -8.00
C ALA A 163 12.06 -40.58 -9.25
N THR A 164 10.77 -40.91 -9.18
CA THR A 164 10.03 -41.56 -10.27
C THR A 164 9.20 -40.57 -11.10
N SER A 165 9.08 -39.32 -10.64
CA SER A 165 8.20 -38.28 -11.20
C SER A 165 6.76 -38.77 -11.37
N GLN A 166 6.29 -39.60 -10.43
CA GLN A 166 4.99 -40.26 -10.47
C GLN A 166 4.33 -40.21 -9.10
N CYS A 167 3.00 -40.37 -9.10
CA CYS A 167 2.22 -40.49 -7.89
C CYS A 167 2.30 -41.92 -7.35
N GLU A 168 2.83 -42.08 -6.14
CA GLU A 168 2.95 -43.35 -5.43
C GLU A 168 2.03 -43.38 -4.20
N PRO A 169 1.48 -44.54 -3.82
CA PRO A 169 0.61 -44.63 -2.64
C PRO A 169 1.38 -44.30 -1.36
N CYS A 170 0.76 -43.57 -0.43
CA CYS A 170 1.38 -43.11 0.83
C CYS A 170 1.85 -44.25 1.77
N GLY A 171 1.50 -45.51 1.48
CA GLY A 171 1.82 -46.66 2.31
C GLY A 171 0.95 -46.77 3.56
N PHE A 172 1.13 -47.84 4.33
CA PHE A 172 0.29 -48.12 5.49
C PHE A 172 0.52 -47.08 6.61
N GLY A 173 -0.55 -46.38 7.01
CA GLY A 173 -0.54 -45.45 8.15
C GLY A 173 -0.23 -43.99 7.82
N PHE A 174 0.02 -43.66 6.55
CA PHE A 174 0.21 -42.28 6.08
C PHE A 174 -0.93 -41.85 5.16
N PHE A 175 -1.18 -40.55 5.07
CA PHE A 175 -2.22 -40.00 4.20
C PHE A 175 -1.75 -38.69 3.57
N GLN A 176 -2.12 -38.51 2.31
CA GLN A 176 -2.14 -37.22 1.62
C GLN A 176 -3.62 -36.95 1.31
N PRO A 177 -4.23 -35.87 1.83
CA PRO A 177 -5.64 -35.56 1.65
C PRO A 177 -5.99 -35.20 0.21
#